data_AF-A0A523IHX3-F1
#
_entry.id   AF-A0A523IHX3-F1
#
_cell.length_a   1.000
_cell.length_b   1.000
_cell.length_c   1.000
_cell.angle_alpha   90.00
_cell.angle_beta   90.00
_cell.angle_gamma   90.00
#
_symmetry.space_group_name_H-M   'P 1'
#
loop_
_entity.id
_entity.type
_entity.pdbx_description
1 polymer ?
#
loop_
_entity_poly.entity_id
_entity_poly.type
_entity_poly.pdbx_seq_one_letter_code
_entity_poly.pdbx_strand_id
1 'polypeptide(L)'
;MASENISKPSINPTPDGPYLVKDLENFTNQKGSIATKASIALCRCGGSANKPFCDGTHAKIGFSSAKLDGRLADKRENYEGAKITVHDNRGICAHAGRCTDGLPAVFRLRQEPFIDPHGAGPDEISATVKQCPSGAISYSIDSVENRDREGEPAIFVAPNGPYVVSGGPDLLDTERGEGASKEHFTMCRCGGSKNKPFCDGAHWSNNFDDPKN
;
A
#
# COMPACT_ATOMS: atom_id res chain seq x y z
N MET A 1 -11.73 -35.92 1.96
CA MET A 1 -12.20 -34.53 2.19
C MET A 1 -11.54 -33.70 1.10
N ALA A 2 -12.30 -33.21 0.13
CA ALA A 2 -11.73 -32.40 -0.94
C ALA A 2 -11.16 -31.14 -0.31
N SER A 3 -9.88 -30.86 -0.52
CA SER A 3 -9.32 -29.53 -0.29
C SER A 3 -10.09 -28.60 -1.21
N GLU A 4 -11.00 -27.80 -0.65
CA GLU A 4 -11.54 -26.67 -1.39
C GLU A 4 -10.33 -25.85 -1.84
N ASN A 5 -10.11 -25.79 -3.15
CA ASN A 5 -9.17 -24.85 -3.74
C ASN A 5 -9.73 -23.46 -3.45
N ILE A 6 -9.40 -22.91 -2.28
CA ILE A 6 -9.69 -21.51 -1.98
C ILE A 6 -8.87 -20.72 -2.98
N SER A 7 -9.57 -20.20 -3.99
CA SER A 7 -9.05 -19.32 -5.01
C SER A 7 -8.35 -18.15 -4.31
N LYS A 8 -7.05 -17.98 -4.57
CA LYS A 8 -6.30 -16.86 -4.03
C LYS A 8 -6.97 -15.55 -4.48
N PRO A 9 -7.31 -14.61 -3.56
CA PRO A 9 -8.00 -13.39 -3.95
C PRO A 9 -7.19 -12.60 -4.97
N SER A 10 -7.87 -11.99 -5.93
CA SER A 10 -7.22 -11.21 -6.98
C SER A 10 -7.78 -9.80 -7.05
N ILE A 11 -6.91 -8.88 -7.47
CA ILE A 11 -7.19 -7.46 -7.64
C ILE A 11 -6.73 -7.08 -9.05
N ASN A 12 -7.68 -6.66 -9.88
CA ASN A 12 -7.40 -6.12 -11.21
C ASN A 12 -7.75 -4.61 -11.25
N PRO A 13 -6.75 -3.72 -11.33
CA PRO A 13 -6.98 -2.31 -11.60
C PRO A 13 -7.38 -2.12 -13.07
N THR A 14 -8.68 -1.91 -13.35
CA THR A 14 -9.11 -1.78 -14.75
C THR A 14 -8.62 -0.47 -15.37
N PRO A 15 -8.48 -0.40 -16.70
CA PRO A 15 -8.27 0.87 -17.39
C PRO A 15 -9.37 1.88 -17.03
N ASP A 16 -8.93 3.05 -16.59
CA ASP A 16 -9.68 4.25 -16.23
C ASP A 16 -10.89 4.00 -15.32
N GLY A 17 -10.82 2.92 -14.55
CA GLY A 17 -11.96 2.38 -13.83
C GLY A 17 -11.62 1.91 -12.42
N PRO A 18 -12.51 1.11 -11.82
CA PRO A 18 -12.36 0.62 -10.45
C PRO A 18 -11.28 -0.46 -10.32
N TYR A 19 -11.03 -0.87 -9.08
CA TYR A 19 -10.40 -2.17 -8.83
C TYR A 19 -11.48 -3.25 -8.85
N LEU A 20 -11.35 -4.25 -9.72
CA LEU A 20 -12.14 -5.46 -9.64
C LEU A 20 -11.45 -6.44 -8.70
N VAL A 21 -12.10 -6.71 -7.58
CA VAL A 21 -11.61 -7.65 -6.56
C VAL A 21 -12.44 -8.91 -6.62
N LYS A 22 -11.80 -10.08 -6.56
CA LYS A 22 -12.45 -11.39 -6.53
C LYS A 22 -12.02 -12.21 -5.33
N ASP A 23 -12.95 -13.01 -4.83
CA ASP A 23 -12.74 -14.02 -3.78
C ASP A 23 -12.16 -13.45 -2.47
N LEU A 24 -12.33 -12.15 -2.20
CA LEU A 24 -11.87 -11.53 -0.96
C LEU A 24 -12.85 -11.80 0.19
N GLU A 25 -12.35 -12.38 1.27
CA GLU A 25 -13.11 -12.61 2.50
C GLU A 25 -12.91 -11.48 3.52
N ASN A 26 -11.65 -11.12 3.80
CA ASN A 26 -11.32 -10.15 4.82
C ASN A 26 -11.33 -8.72 4.26
N PHE A 27 -12.50 -8.08 4.29
CA PHE A 27 -12.65 -6.66 3.90
C PHE A 27 -13.18 -5.83 5.07
N THR A 28 -12.42 -4.82 5.51
CA THR A 28 -12.72 -4.09 6.75
C THR A 28 -12.45 -2.59 6.61
N ASN A 29 -13.02 -1.80 7.54
CA ASN A 29 -12.65 -0.42 7.82
C ASN A 29 -12.59 -0.21 9.34
N GLN A 30 -12.45 1.03 9.81
CA GLN A 30 -12.38 1.32 11.26
C GLN A 30 -13.67 0.98 12.02
N LYS A 31 -14.81 0.80 11.32
CA LYS A 31 -16.12 0.47 11.89
C LYS A 31 -16.40 -1.03 11.90
N GLY A 32 -15.51 -1.85 11.33
CA GLY A 32 -15.60 -3.30 11.32
C GLY A 32 -15.63 -3.89 9.90
N SER A 33 -16.24 -5.06 9.78
CA SER A 33 -16.29 -5.81 8.52
C SER A 33 -17.24 -5.18 7.50
N ILE A 34 -16.81 -5.19 6.24
CA ILE A 34 -17.58 -4.76 5.08
C ILE A 34 -18.01 -6.01 4.31
N ALA A 35 -19.29 -6.12 4.00
CA ALA A 35 -19.81 -7.26 3.26
C ALA A 35 -19.13 -7.40 1.88
N THR A 36 -18.66 -8.60 1.58
CA THR A 36 -18.08 -8.97 0.29
C THR A 36 -19.04 -9.84 -0.53
N LYS A 37 -18.70 -10.01 -1.80
CA LYS A 37 -19.31 -10.96 -2.74
C LYS A 37 -18.18 -11.63 -3.50
N ALA A 38 -18.48 -12.67 -4.27
CA ALA A 38 -17.51 -13.35 -5.14
C ALA A 38 -16.72 -12.37 -6.04
N SER A 39 -17.36 -11.26 -6.45
CA SER A 39 -16.66 -10.13 -7.04
C SER A 39 -17.26 -8.79 -6.61
N ILE A 40 -16.38 -7.82 -6.32
CA ILE A 40 -16.73 -6.45 -5.96
C ILE A 40 -15.90 -5.45 -6.79
N ALA A 41 -16.48 -4.28 -7.06
CA ALA A 41 -15.77 -3.18 -7.70
C ALA A 41 -15.49 -2.08 -6.67
N LEU A 42 -14.22 -1.79 -6.40
CA LEU A 42 -13.80 -0.76 -5.44
C LEU A 42 -13.50 0.57 -6.16
N CYS A 43 -13.92 1.67 -5.56
CA CYS A 43 -13.72 3.01 -6.11
C CYS A 43 -12.24 3.40 -6.13
N ARG A 44 -11.70 3.64 -7.32
CA ARG A 44 -10.33 4.15 -7.51
C ARG A 44 -10.26 5.66 -7.74
N CYS A 45 -11.36 6.26 -8.22
CA CYS A 45 -11.38 7.65 -8.70
C CYS A 45 -11.62 8.71 -7.61
N GLY A 46 -11.92 8.31 -6.38
CA GLY A 46 -12.31 9.22 -5.29
C GLY A 46 -13.73 9.82 -5.40
N GLY A 47 -14.42 9.67 -6.54
CA GLY A 47 -15.70 10.35 -6.80
C GLY A 47 -16.97 9.61 -6.38
N SER A 48 -16.91 8.30 -6.06
CA SER A 48 -18.12 7.51 -5.78
C SER A 48 -18.95 8.06 -4.60
N ALA A 49 -20.27 8.08 -4.71
CA ALA A 49 -21.18 8.36 -3.60
C ALA A 49 -21.40 7.12 -2.70
N ASN A 50 -21.07 5.93 -3.22
CA ASN A 50 -21.22 4.63 -2.58
C ASN A 50 -19.88 4.03 -2.11
N LYS A 51 -18.92 4.88 -1.71
CA LYS A 51 -17.62 4.41 -1.20
C LYS A 51 -17.78 3.40 -0.05
N PRO A 52 -16.96 2.34 -0.01
CA PRO A 52 -15.76 2.11 -0.82
C PRO A 52 -16.04 1.52 -2.21
N PHE A 53 -17.29 1.25 -2.57
CA PHE A 53 -17.65 0.63 -3.84
C PHE A 53 -17.70 1.63 -4.99
N CYS A 54 -17.49 1.14 -6.20
CA CYS A 54 -17.66 1.90 -7.44
C CYS A 54 -19.15 2.02 -7.78
N ASP A 55 -19.56 3.21 -8.22
CA ASP A 55 -20.91 3.52 -8.70
C ASP A 55 -20.92 4.05 -10.15
N GLY A 56 -19.81 3.88 -10.87
CA GLY A 56 -19.63 4.36 -12.24
C GLY A 56 -19.21 5.82 -12.37
N THR A 57 -19.04 6.57 -11.27
CA THR A 57 -18.67 7.99 -11.32
C THR A 57 -17.38 8.26 -12.10
N HIS A 58 -16.41 7.34 -12.08
CA HIS A 58 -15.13 7.44 -12.80
C HIS A 58 -15.29 7.81 -14.28
N ALA A 59 -16.29 7.24 -14.97
CA ALA A 59 -16.55 7.52 -16.38
C ALA A 59 -17.09 8.94 -16.60
N LYS A 60 -17.90 9.43 -15.67
CA LYS A 60 -18.51 10.78 -15.75
C LYS A 60 -17.49 11.89 -15.50
N ILE A 61 -16.52 11.64 -14.61
CA ILE A 61 -15.51 12.63 -14.23
C ILE A 61 -14.20 12.50 -15.03
N GLY A 62 -14.15 11.62 -16.03
CA GLY A 62 -12.96 11.42 -16.87
C GLY A 62 -11.73 10.96 -16.07
N PHE A 63 -11.93 10.07 -15.09
CA PHE A 63 -10.82 9.56 -14.29
C PHE A 63 -9.80 8.82 -15.15
N SER A 64 -8.51 9.07 -14.93
CA SER A 64 -7.42 8.38 -15.64
C SER A 64 -6.56 7.52 -14.70
N SER A 65 -6.22 6.32 -15.17
CA SER A 65 -5.27 5.38 -14.55
C SER A 65 -3.83 5.80 -14.67
N ALA A 66 -3.50 6.71 -15.59
CA ALA A 66 -2.13 6.90 -16.03
C ALA A 66 -1.23 7.31 -14.87
N LYS A 67 -0.02 6.75 -14.85
CA LYS A 67 1.08 7.30 -14.04
C LYS A 67 1.35 8.71 -14.57
N LEU A 68 1.57 9.66 -13.66
CA LEU A 68 1.78 11.07 -13.98
C LEU A 68 3.24 11.47 -13.72
N ASP A 69 3.68 12.53 -14.39
CA ASP A 69 5.00 13.09 -14.21
C ASP A 69 5.22 13.68 -12.80
N GLY A 70 6.49 13.75 -12.40
CA GLY A 70 6.88 14.23 -11.07
C GLY A 70 6.53 13.25 -9.94
N ARG A 71 6.37 11.97 -10.26
CA ARG A 71 6.41 10.87 -9.29
C ARG A 71 7.84 10.71 -8.74
N LEU A 72 7.96 10.28 -7.49
CA LEU A 72 9.25 9.87 -6.96
C LEU A 72 9.80 8.71 -7.80
N ALA A 73 11.11 8.74 -8.04
CA ALA A 73 11.77 7.73 -8.85
C ALA A 73 11.64 6.36 -8.17
N ASP A 74 11.37 5.34 -8.99
CA ASP A 74 11.48 3.95 -8.58
C ASP A 74 12.96 3.60 -8.48
N LYS A 75 13.50 3.62 -7.26
CA LYS A 75 14.92 3.38 -7.00
C LYS A 75 15.07 2.83 -5.59
N ARG A 76 15.61 1.62 -5.48
CA ARG A 76 15.98 1.04 -4.20
C ARG A 76 17.31 1.64 -3.71
N GLU A 77 17.33 2.02 -2.44
CA GLU A 77 18.50 2.48 -1.70
C GLU A 77 18.72 1.55 -0.49
N ASN A 78 19.98 1.23 -0.21
CA ASN A 78 20.37 0.35 0.89
C ASN A 78 21.17 1.15 1.91
N TYR A 79 20.77 1.06 3.17
CA TYR A 79 21.40 1.74 4.30
C TYR A 79 22.00 0.69 5.23
N GLU A 80 23.29 0.46 5.07
CA GLU A 80 24.03 -0.59 5.76
C GLU A 80 24.39 -0.15 7.19
N GLY A 81 23.84 -0.86 8.18
CA GLY A 81 24.25 -0.78 9.57
C GLY A 81 25.07 -2.01 9.99
N ALA A 82 25.57 -2.01 11.23
CA ALA A 82 26.48 -3.06 11.70
C ALA A 82 25.86 -4.49 11.77
N LYS A 83 24.55 -4.59 12.02
CA LYS A 83 23.83 -5.86 12.18
C LYS A 83 22.54 -5.96 11.34
N ILE A 84 22.19 -4.88 10.66
CA ILE A 84 20.95 -4.75 9.90
C ILE A 84 21.19 -3.79 8.73
N THR A 85 20.69 -4.15 7.57
CA THR A 85 20.60 -3.23 6.42
C THR A 85 19.15 -2.86 6.23
N VAL A 86 18.83 -1.57 6.16
CA VAL A 86 17.48 -1.11 5.81
C VAL A 86 17.44 -0.85 4.32
N HIS A 87 16.43 -1.38 3.65
CA HIS A 87 16.17 -1.15 2.24
C HIS A 87 14.98 -0.21 2.11
N ASP A 88 15.11 0.79 1.25
CA ASP A 88 14.06 1.79 1.02
C ASP A 88 13.89 2.02 -0.48
N ASN A 89 12.64 2.09 -0.91
CA ASN A 89 12.29 2.62 -2.21
C ASN A 89 11.17 3.63 -2.02
N ARG A 90 11.57 4.91 -1.95
CA ARG A 90 10.64 6.03 -1.74
C ARG A 90 9.61 6.17 -2.85
N GLY A 91 9.87 5.64 -4.05
CA GLY A 91 8.89 5.54 -5.15
C GLY A 91 7.66 4.67 -4.82
N ILE A 92 7.76 3.79 -3.82
CA ILE A 92 6.68 2.91 -3.33
C ILE A 92 5.97 3.52 -2.10
N CYS A 93 6.52 4.58 -1.51
CA CYS A 93 6.03 5.11 -0.23
C CYS A 93 4.64 5.72 -0.35
N ALA A 94 3.71 5.27 0.51
CA ALA A 94 2.38 5.86 0.64
C ALA A 94 2.34 7.07 1.58
N HIS A 95 3.48 7.46 2.15
CA HIS A 95 3.63 8.54 3.15
C HIS A 95 2.72 8.36 4.36
N ALA A 96 2.69 7.15 4.92
CA ALA A 96 1.85 6.80 6.08
C ALA A 96 2.42 7.25 7.44
N GLY A 97 3.63 7.83 7.49
CA GLY A 97 4.25 8.35 8.72
C GLY A 97 4.74 7.31 9.74
N ARG A 98 4.34 6.03 9.62
CA ARG A 98 4.67 4.97 10.59
C ARG A 98 6.16 4.88 10.98
N CYS A 99 7.06 5.04 10.02
CA CYS A 99 8.50 4.96 10.26
C CYS A 99 9.06 6.23 10.92
N THR A 100 8.72 7.41 10.40
CA THR A 100 9.18 8.71 10.92
C THR A 100 8.60 9.02 12.30
N ASP A 101 7.37 8.61 12.56
CA ASP A 101 6.69 8.83 13.84
C ASP A 101 7.13 7.79 14.87
N GLY A 102 7.36 6.55 14.43
CA GLY A 102 7.68 5.42 15.30
C GLY A 102 9.15 5.36 15.73
N LEU A 103 10.09 5.80 14.89
CA LEU A 103 11.53 5.74 15.19
C LEU A 103 12.32 6.88 14.52
N PRO A 104 12.11 8.15 14.92
CA PRO A 104 12.72 9.32 14.28
C PRO A 104 14.24 9.39 14.39
N ALA A 105 14.86 8.64 15.33
CA ALA A 105 16.31 8.49 15.40
C ALA A 105 16.89 7.75 14.18
N VAL A 106 16.07 6.90 13.53
CA VAL A 106 16.45 6.11 12.35
C VAL A 106 15.84 6.71 11.08
N PHE A 107 14.55 7.05 11.07
CA PHE A 107 13.84 7.58 9.90
C PHE A 107 13.66 9.10 10.01
N ARG A 108 14.56 9.85 9.39
CA ARG A 108 14.78 11.27 9.65
C ARG A 108 14.03 12.14 8.64
N LEU A 109 12.82 12.55 9.03
CA LEU A 109 12.02 13.44 8.21
C LEU A 109 12.77 14.75 7.91
N ARG A 110 12.86 15.11 6.62
CA ARG A 110 13.54 16.33 6.11
C ARG A 110 15.06 16.37 6.35
N GLN A 111 15.70 15.21 6.51
CA GLN A 111 17.15 15.10 6.62
C GLN A 111 17.67 14.05 5.64
N GLU A 112 18.89 14.26 5.11
CA GLU A 112 19.60 13.28 4.28
C GLU A 112 20.92 12.86 4.97
N PRO A 113 21.30 11.56 4.96
CA PRO A 113 20.50 10.44 4.46
C PRO A 113 19.18 10.27 5.22
N PHE A 114 18.09 9.94 4.52
CA PHE A 114 16.78 9.74 5.13
C PHE A 114 16.79 8.69 6.24
N ILE A 115 17.57 7.62 6.07
CA ILE A 115 17.70 6.54 7.04
C ILE A 115 19.09 6.56 7.67
N ASP A 116 19.13 6.51 9.00
CA ASP A 116 20.31 6.27 9.81
C ASP A 116 20.22 4.89 10.47
N PRO A 117 20.86 3.84 9.91
CA PRO A 117 20.75 2.48 10.42
C PRO A 117 21.48 2.28 11.76
N HIS A 118 22.15 3.31 12.28
CA HIS A 118 22.81 3.30 13.59
C HIS A 118 21.97 3.99 14.68
N GLY A 119 20.82 4.57 14.34
CA GLY A 119 19.98 5.31 15.28
C GLY A 119 19.27 4.48 16.35
N ALA A 120 19.21 3.15 16.17
CA ALA A 120 18.57 2.23 17.12
C ALA A 120 19.07 0.78 16.92
N GLY A 121 18.65 -0.13 17.81
CA GLY A 121 18.97 -1.56 17.69
C GLY A 121 18.21 -2.27 16.54
N PRO A 122 18.71 -3.41 16.02
CA PRO A 122 18.04 -4.16 14.96
C PRO A 122 16.59 -4.56 15.27
N ASP A 123 16.28 -4.85 16.53
CA ASP A 123 14.93 -5.23 16.95
C ASP A 123 13.94 -4.07 16.84
N GLU A 124 14.35 -2.87 17.27
CA GLU A 124 13.55 -1.65 17.14
C GLU A 124 13.36 -1.27 15.67
N ILE A 125 14.45 -1.29 14.88
CA ILE A 125 14.41 -1.00 13.45
C ILE A 125 13.47 -1.97 12.73
N SER A 126 13.65 -3.27 12.93
CA SER A 126 12.83 -4.29 12.26
C SER A 126 11.36 -4.19 12.67
N ALA A 127 11.06 -3.93 13.95
CA ALA A 127 9.71 -3.70 14.44
C ALA A 127 9.05 -2.47 13.79
N THR A 128 9.80 -1.38 13.58
CA THR A 128 9.29 -0.19 12.87
C THR A 128 9.11 -0.44 11.38
N VAL A 129 10.06 -1.11 10.72
CA VAL A 129 9.96 -1.47 9.28
C VAL A 129 8.72 -2.33 9.03
N LYS A 130 8.41 -3.28 9.92
CA LYS A 130 7.20 -4.12 9.89
C LYS A 130 5.89 -3.34 10.06
N GLN A 131 5.91 -2.03 10.30
CA GLN A 131 4.70 -1.20 10.32
C GLN A 131 4.43 -0.50 8.98
N CYS A 132 5.33 -0.58 7.99
CA CYS A 132 5.14 0.07 6.70
C CYS A 132 3.95 -0.56 5.94
N PRO A 133 2.86 0.18 5.66
CA PRO A 133 1.72 -0.42 4.97
C PRO A 133 1.93 -0.57 3.46
N SER A 134 2.87 0.20 2.88
CA SER A 134 3.10 0.19 1.42
C SER A 134 4.18 -0.78 0.97
N GLY A 135 4.92 -1.38 1.91
CA GLY A 135 6.08 -2.23 1.59
C GLY A 135 7.26 -1.48 0.98
N ALA A 136 7.31 -0.15 1.17
CA ALA A 136 8.40 0.70 0.67
C ALA A 136 9.73 0.45 1.38
N ILE A 137 9.67 -0.05 2.61
CA ILE A 137 10.86 -0.40 3.40
C ILE A 137 10.85 -1.90 3.76
N SER A 138 12.02 -2.51 3.69
CA SER A 138 12.33 -3.86 4.18
C SER A 138 13.68 -3.84 4.90
N TYR A 139 14.10 -4.96 5.48
CA TYR A 139 15.41 -5.04 6.14
C TYR A 139 16.09 -6.38 5.88
N SER A 140 17.42 -6.40 5.92
CA SER A 140 18.20 -7.64 5.91
C SER A 140 18.98 -7.81 7.20
N ILE A 141 18.99 -9.03 7.73
CA ILE A 141 19.88 -9.48 8.81
C ILE A 141 20.64 -10.67 8.25
N ASP A 142 21.98 -10.67 8.40
CA ASP A 142 22.86 -11.71 7.84
C ASP A 142 22.60 -11.97 6.34
N SER A 143 22.36 -10.89 5.58
CA SER A 143 22.02 -10.90 4.14
C SER A 143 20.70 -11.60 3.78
N VAL A 144 19.88 -11.98 4.75
CA VAL A 144 18.54 -12.51 4.54
C VAL A 144 17.53 -11.37 4.61
N GLU A 145 16.92 -11.08 3.48
CA GLU A 145 15.90 -10.03 3.39
C GLU A 145 14.59 -10.47 4.03
N ASN A 146 14.09 -9.62 4.92
CA ASN A 146 12.81 -9.72 5.61
C ASN A 146 11.90 -8.60 5.11
N ARG A 147 10.81 -8.99 4.46
CA ARG A 147 9.91 -8.06 3.78
C ARG A 147 8.45 -8.41 4.05
N ASP A 148 8.06 -9.60 3.61
CA ASP A 148 6.68 -10.06 3.63
C ASP A 148 6.30 -10.59 5.02
N ARG A 149 5.01 -10.54 5.33
CA ARG A 149 4.44 -10.96 6.62
C ARG A 149 3.54 -12.17 6.44
N GLU A 150 3.37 -12.93 7.51
CA GLU A 150 2.34 -13.97 7.55
C GLU A 150 0.97 -13.34 7.81
N GLY A 151 -0.07 -13.88 7.17
CA GLY A 151 -1.45 -13.46 7.39
C GLY A 151 -2.36 -13.82 6.23
N GLU A 152 -3.65 -13.80 6.51
CA GLU A 152 -4.68 -14.06 5.50
C GLU A 152 -4.85 -12.86 4.56
N PRO A 153 -5.15 -13.11 3.27
CA PRO A 153 -5.49 -12.07 2.31
C PRO A 153 -6.56 -11.11 2.84
N ALA A 154 -6.26 -9.81 2.85
CA ALA A 154 -7.16 -8.79 3.36
C ALA A 154 -7.03 -7.45 2.64
N ILE A 155 -8.11 -6.68 2.67
CA ILE A 155 -8.11 -5.25 2.34
C ILE A 155 -8.71 -4.47 3.51
N PHE A 156 -7.99 -3.47 3.99
CA PHE A 156 -8.48 -2.48 4.95
C PHE A 156 -8.67 -1.12 4.25
N VAL A 157 -9.82 -0.49 4.46
CA VAL A 157 -10.09 0.87 3.98
C VAL A 157 -9.55 1.85 5.02
N ALA A 158 -8.41 2.48 4.74
CA ALA A 158 -7.85 3.47 5.66
C ALA A 158 -8.73 4.74 5.69
N PRO A 159 -9.00 5.31 6.88
CA PRO A 159 -9.75 6.56 7.01
C PRO A 159 -9.12 7.66 6.16
N ASN A 160 -9.92 8.31 5.30
CA ASN A 160 -9.47 9.37 4.39
C ASN A 160 -8.21 9.03 3.58
N GLY A 161 -7.95 7.74 3.37
CA GLY A 161 -6.68 7.23 2.88
C GLY A 161 -6.84 6.11 1.86
N PRO A 162 -5.76 5.37 1.58
CA PRO A 162 -5.75 4.31 0.57
C PRO A 162 -6.50 3.05 1.01
N TYR A 163 -6.62 2.10 0.09
CA TYR A 163 -6.81 0.71 0.48
C TYR A 163 -5.46 0.13 0.91
N VAL A 164 -5.39 -0.46 2.10
CA VAL A 164 -4.22 -1.18 2.60
C VAL A 164 -4.44 -2.66 2.35
N VAL A 165 -3.62 -3.27 1.50
CA VAL A 165 -3.68 -4.68 1.14
C VAL A 165 -2.63 -5.44 1.94
N SER A 166 -2.98 -6.61 2.46
CA SER A 166 -2.09 -7.54 3.17
C SER A 166 -2.46 -8.99 2.87
N GLY A 167 -1.62 -9.94 3.27
CA GLY A 167 -1.82 -11.38 3.06
C GLY A 167 -1.68 -11.82 1.60
N GLY A 168 -1.16 -10.95 0.75
CA GLY A 168 -0.76 -11.25 -0.62
C GLY A 168 -1.83 -11.60 -1.65
N PRO A 169 -3.03 -10.96 -1.71
CA PRO A 169 -3.86 -11.00 -2.91
C PRO A 169 -3.05 -10.76 -4.18
N ASP A 170 -3.35 -11.48 -5.26
CA ASP A 170 -2.70 -11.29 -6.54
C ASP A 170 -3.10 -9.94 -7.15
N LEU A 171 -2.11 -9.08 -7.40
CA LEU A 171 -2.31 -7.84 -8.15
C LEU A 171 -1.99 -8.10 -9.61
N LEU A 172 -3.03 -8.10 -10.43
CA LEU A 172 -2.93 -8.44 -11.85
C LEU A 172 -2.49 -7.22 -12.67
N ASP A 173 -1.82 -7.50 -13.80
CA ASP A 173 -1.47 -6.53 -14.84
C ASP A 173 -0.84 -5.22 -14.34
N THR A 174 -0.06 -5.30 -13.26
CA THR A 174 0.54 -4.14 -12.59
C THR A 174 2.04 -4.31 -12.43
N GLU A 175 2.80 -3.43 -13.07
CA GLU A 175 4.22 -3.27 -12.84
C GLU A 175 4.46 -2.73 -11.42
N ARG A 176 5.36 -3.38 -10.68
CA ARG A 176 5.73 -3.02 -9.31
C ARG A 176 7.12 -2.39 -9.29
N GLY A 177 7.35 -1.51 -8.31
CA GLY A 177 8.66 -0.91 -8.11
C GLY A 177 9.72 -1.91 -7.66
N GLU A 178 10.99 -1.52 -7.78
CA GLU A 178 12.13 -2.33 -7.34
C GLU A 178 12.00 -2.69 -5.86
N GLY A 179 12.02 -3.98 -5.56
CA GLY A 179 11.81 -4.45 -4.19
C GLY A 179 10.44 -4.08 -3.64
N ALA A 180 9.36 -4.09 -4.44
CA ALA A 180 8.02 -4.04 -3.88
C ALA A 180 7.65 -5.37 -3.21
N SER A 181 6.95 -5.31 -2.08
CA SER A 181 6.31 -6.50 -1.52
C SER A 181 5.20 -7.02 -2.45
N LYS A 182 5.05 -8.34 -2.50
CA LYS A 182 3.90 -9.01 -3.12
C LYS A 182 2.80 -9.32 -2.09
N GLU A 183 3.13 -9.23 -0.80
CA GLU A 183 2.23 -9.55 0.30
C GLU A 183 1.42 -8.34 0.76
N HIS A 184 2.05 -7.18 0.98
CA HIS A 184 1.36 -5.96 1.39
C HIS A 184 1.74 -4.76 0.53
N PHE A 185 0.75 -3.93 0.23
CA PHE A 185 0.90 -2.70 -0.55
C PHE A 185 -0.31 -1.79 -0.32
N THR A 186 -0.23 -0.55 -0.79
CA THR A 186 -1.38 0.37 -0.70
C THR A 186 -1.84 0.80 -2.09
N MET A 187 -3.16 0.85 -2.29
CA MET A 187 -3.77 1.27 -3.55
C MET A 187 -4.47 2.61 -3.40
N CYS A 188 -4.30 3.48 -4.40
CA CYS A 188 -4.93 4.79 -4.43
C CYS A 188 -6.45 4.66 -4.44
N ARG A 189 -7.10 5.38 -3.52
CA ARG A 189 -8.57 5.45 -3.40
C ARG A 189 -9.14 6.84 -3.72
N CYS A 190 -8.30 7.87 -3.61
CA CYS A 190 -8.67 9.26 -3.78
C CYS A 190 -8.64 9.75 -5.25
N GLY A 191 -8.15 8.93 -6.19
CA GLY A 191 -7.94 9.30 -7.59
C GLY A 191 -6.74 10.20 -7.88
N GLY A 192 -6.10 10.78 -6.85
CA GLY A 192 -5.07 11.80 -6.99
C GLY A 192 -3.63 11.29 -7.18
N SER A 193 -3.36 10.00 -7.01
CA SER A 193 -1.97 9.52 -7.03
C SER A 193 -1.30 9.71 -8.38
N LYS A 194 -0.01 10.05 -8.39
CA LYS A 194 0.82 10.07 -9.61
C LYS A 194 1.41 8.71 -9.93
N ASN A 195 1.39 7.77 -8.99
CA ASN A 195 1.95 6.41 -9.14
C ASN A 195 0.87 5.32 -9.16
N LYS A 196 -0.30 5.61 -9.75
CA LYS A 196 -1.42 4.66 -9.84
C LYS A 196 -0.95 3.31 -10.43
N PRO A 197 -1.48 2.19 -9.92
CA PRO A 197 -2.57 2.07 -8.93
C PRO A 197 -2.13 2.29 -7.47
N PHE A 198 -0.84 2.48 -7.20
CA PHE A 198 -0.35 2.62 -5.83
C PHE A 198 -0.70 3.98 -5.23
N CYS A 199 -0.75 4.06 -3.90
CA CYS A 199 -0.87 5.33 -3.19
C CYS A 199 0.52 5.96 -3.01
N ASP A 200 0.61 7.27 -3.25
CA ASP A 200 1.81 8.10 -3.08
C ASP A 200 1.55 9.28 -2.11
N GLY A 201 0.54 9.15 -1.24
CA GLY A 201 0.19 10.18 -0.26
C GLY A 201 -0.64 11.36 -0.79
N ALA A 202 -0.98 11.40 -2.10
CA ALA A 202 -1.74 12.51 -2.68
C ALA A 202 -3.11 12.80 -2.01
N HIS A 203 -3.66 11.83 -1.25
CA HIS A 203 -4.89 11.99 -0.48
C HIS A 203 -4.80 13.09 0.59
N TRP A 204 -3.59 13.36 1.12
CA TRP A 204 -3.36 14.46 2.06
C TRP A 204 -3.50 15.83 1.36
N SER A 205 -2.91 15.97 0.17
CA SER A 205 -2.87 17.25 -0.54
C SER A 205 -4.16 17.59 -1.27
N ASN A 206 -4.94 16.59 -1.68
CA ASN A 206 -6.23 16.81 -2.33
C ASN A 206 -7.41 16.83 -1.34
N ASN A 207 -7.14 16.80 -0.03
CA ASN A 207 -8.14 16.78 1.05
C ASN A 207 -9.20 15.69 0.84
N PHE A 208 -8.77 14.49 0.48
CA PHE A 208 -9.69 13.38 0.26
C PHE A 208 -10.45 13.07 1.55
N ASP A 209 -11.77 13.10 1.47
CA ASP A 209 -12.64 12.84 2.60
C ASP A 209 -13.64 11.72 2.28
N ASP A 210 -13.78 10.80 3.23
CA ASP A 210 -14.74 9.71 3.23
C ASP A 210 -15.16 9.38 4.66
N PRO A 211 -16.02 10.20 5.28
CA PRO A 211 -16.41 10.04 6.69
C PRO A 211 -17.25 8.77 6.94
N LYS A 212 -17.70 8.09 5.87
CA LYS A 212 -18.44 6.84 5.97
C LYS A 212 -17.53 5.67 6.35
N ASN A 213 -16.23 5.73 6.06
CA ASN A 213 -15.28 4.64 6.26
C ASN A 213 -14.19 4.98 7.28
#